data_AF-A0A5N6R1Q6-F1
#
_entry.id   AF-A0A5N6R1Q6-F1
#
_cell.length_a   1.000
_cell.length_b   1.000
_cell.length_c   1.000
_cell.angle_alpha   90.00
_cell.angle_beta   90.00
_cell.angle_gamma   90.00
#
_symmetry.space_group_name_H-M   'P 1'
#
loop_
_entity.id
_entity.type
_entity.pdbx_description
1 polymer ?
#
loop_
_entity_poly.entity_id
_entity_poly.type
_entity_poly.pdbx_seq_one_letter_code
_entity_poly.pdbx_strand_id
1 'polypeptide(L)'
;MGRRGVNRASSEELGLSPFRLLGPPEVPSVNSYPDYTRDPIRDRINNLSKPKYDSTDVLQHFLELSWSHCPQTTLKLICLLRSTGLFSKQSREDFYTAAIWLHRYHSQTLAYNVGAFAKFGCLKDLLEILYRILNGLQVRHNQIMGRDKVRNERHKAKMIVQRQLLHIIRLKKMNSKEMQIRTRKQQKRLAAKIMKPEVLQESGVTHSRNEKRIMMAKKAIERYNHDPKYRYLHNQIANLFAKLLKADHEYLISGVARKLFPYDSCPEYRELDEAQYTYRILNRLQKEVLVPLRRALGLPEIYMSARVHLQNMPKISTKELYPHEILWLLGCQNSHEVADLQWKRMIDTYLSKGKFVNCISVVDSTLFCKGIDCTERFCLAFTLMTSELCASPWRGKVLTFSNNHAFVNIEGDDLASRISFLSSLPKGRKCPKFIQLLDKILETAIDLKLSQEYMIERIFVFDHWGNCFSGWVEIYEKMREKYERNGYMMPKFVHWRHHDLSSDVYFSVKGDLTEIRAPETSVKLEISLRTTGP
;
A
#
# COMPACT_ATOMS: atom_id res chain seq x y z
N MET A 1 18.08 65.59 -55.86
CA MET A 1 16.90 65.08 -55.12
C MET A 1 16.98 63.57 -55.08
N GLY A 2 17.33 63.01 -53.91
CA GLY A 2 17.31 61.57 -53.69
C GLY A 2 15.97 61.12 -53.13
N ARG A 3 15.46 59.99 -53.61
CA ARG A 3 14.52 59.14 -52.85
C ARG A 3 14.92 57.68 -53.01
N ARG A 4 15.01 57.07 -51.84
CA ARG A 4 15.52 55.74 -51.49
C ARG A 4 14.66 54.65 -52.13
N GLY A 5 15.29 53.78 -52.92
CA GLY A 5 14.80 52.45 -53.23
C GLY A 5 15.31 51.47 -52.17
N VAL A 6 14.37 50.86 -51.45
CA VAL A 6 14.60 49.84 -50.44
C VAL A 6 14.98 48.54 -51.17
N ASN A 7 16.25 48.13 -51.08
CA ASN A 7 16.66 46.80 -51.48
C ASN A 7 16.09 45.78 -50.49
N ARG A 8 15.23 44.90 -51.00
CA ARG A 8 14.86 43.62 -50.38
C ARG A 8 16.14 42.81 -50.17
N ALA A 9 16.58 42.70 -48.92
CA ALA A 9 17.47 41.64 -48.50
C ALA A 9 16.64 40.44 -48.06
N SER A 10 17.04 39.31 -48.61
CA SER A 10 16.60 37.92 -48.46
C SER A 10 16.23 37.50 -47.04
N SER A 11 15.15 36.71 -46.95
CA SER A 11 14.60 36.07 -45.76
C SER A 11 15.44 34.91 -45.19
N GLU A 12 16.75 35.08 -44.99
CA GLU A 12 17.61 33.99 -44.49
C GLU A 12 18.65 34.36 -43.40
N GLU A 13 18.73 35.62 -42.94
CA GLU A 13 19.62 36.00 -41.83
C GLU A 13 18.82 36.45 -40.60
N LEU A 14 18.41 35.49 -39.77
CA LEU A 14 18.24 35.55 -38.31
C LEU A 14 17.69 34.19 -37.86
N GLY A 15 18.55 33.18 -37.92
CA GLY A 15 18.26 31.83 -37.44
C GLY A 15 18.07 31.79 -35.92
N LEU A 16 16.92 32.22 -35.42
CA LEU A 16 16.44 31.96 -34.07
C LEU A 16 15.49 30.77 -34.11
N SER A 17 16.04 29.58 -33.86
CA SER A 17 15.24 28.41 -33.48
C SER A 17 14.38 28.77 -32.25
N PRO A 18 13.06 28.51 -32.25
CA PRO A 18 12.17 28.93 -31.16
C PRO A 18 12.36 28.13 -29.85
N PHE A 19 13.26 27.14 -29.79
CA PHE A 19 13.46 26.29 -28.62
C PHE A 19 14.93 26.11 -28.27
N ARG A 20 15.52 27.11 -27.59
CA ARG A 20 16.82 26.93 -26.94
C ARG A 20 16.59 26.28 -25.57
N LEU A 21 17.03 25.04 -25.41
CA LEU A 21 17.05 24.37 -24.11
C LEU A 21 18.04 25.10 -23.19
N LEU A 22 17.55 25.64 -22.06
CA LEU A 22 18.41 26.34 -21.10
C LEU A 22 18.93 25.37 -20.06
N GLY A 23 20.24 25.41 -19.83
CA GLY A 23 20.90 24.64 -18.79
C GLY A 23 20.63 25.17 -17.37
N PRO A 24 21.10 24.44 -16.34
CA PRO A 24 20.96 24.85 -14.94
C PRO A 24 21.41 26.29 -14.74
N PRO A 25 20.62 27.13 -14.04
CA PRO A 25 21.04 28.48 -13.74
C PRO A 25 22.27 28.44 -12.84
N GLU A 26 23.42 28.85 -13.38
CA GLU A 26 24.59 29.16 -12.57
C GLU A 26 24.26 30.40 -11.74
N VAL A 27 23.98 30.16 -10.46
CA VAL A 27 23.87 31.20 -9.45
C VAL A 27 24.96 30.91 -8.43
N PRO A 28 25.86 31.87 -8.15
CA PRO A 28 26.85 31.68 -7.10
C PRO A 28 26.12 31.28 -5.82
N SER A 29 26.62 30.21 -5.19
CA SER A 29 26.15 29.77 -3.88
C SER A 29 26.40 30.93 -2.92
N VAL A 30 25.36 31.70 -2.59
CA VAL A 30 25.49 32.76 -1.59
C VAL A 30 25.46 32.11 -0.21
N ASN A 31 26.59 31.49 0.13
CA ASN A 31 26.94 31.28 1.52
C ASN A 31 27.43 32.62 2.05
N SER A 32 26.78 33.09 3.12
CA SER A 32 26.89 34.41 3.77
C SER A 32 26.21 35.57 3.05
N TYR A 33 24.99 35.90 3.47
CA TYR A 33 24.54 37.29 3.51
C TYR A 33 24.64 37.79 4.96
N PRO A 34 25.09 39.04 5.19
CA PRO A 34 24.95 39.70 6.48
C PRO A 34 23.47 39.83 6.86
N ASP A 35 23.19 39.73 8.15
CA ASP A 35 21.85 39.87 8.73
C ASP A 35 21.32 41.31 8.57
N TYR A 36 20.61 41.58 7.47
CA TYR A 36 19.84 42.82 7.27
C TYR A 36 18.42 42.65 7.80
N THR A 37 18.30 42.52 9.12
CA THR A 37 16.99 42.52 9.81
C THR A 37 16.33 43.89 9.91
N ARG A 38 16.93 44.95 9.35
CA ARG A 38 16.31 46.29 9.24
C ARG A 38 16.69 46.97 7.94
N ASP A 39 15.96 46.67 6.88
CA ASP A 39 16.06 47.41 5.62
C ASP A 39 14.69 48.05 5.29
N PRO A 40 14.56 49.40 5.31
CA PRO A 40 13.28 50.12 5.13
C PRO A 40 12.63 49.91 3.75
N ILE A 41 13.32 49.25 2.82
CA ILE A 41 12.78 48.85 1.51
C ILE A 41 11.76 47.71 1.67
N ARG A 42 11.96 46.80 2.64
CA ARG A 42 11.07 45.64 2.88
C ARG A 42 9.65 46.05 3.23
N ASP A 43 9.51 47.09 4.04
CA ASP A 43 8.22 47.62 4.45
C ASP A 43 7.55 48.45 3.34
N ARG A 44 8.35 49.08 2.46
CA ARG A 44 7.82 49.79 1.28
C ARG A 44 7.24 48.84 0.23
N ILE A 45 7.83 47.65 0.03
CA ILE A 45 7.31 46.66 -0.94
C ILE A 45 6.04 45.99 -0.41
N ASN A 46 5.96 45.70 0.89
CA ASN A 46 4.76 45.12 1.50
C ASN A 46 3.57 46.09 1.56
N ASN A 47 3.82 47.40 1.48
CA ASN A 47 2.81 48.46 1.52
C ASN A 47 2.32 48.93 0.13
N LEU A 48 2.80 48.33 -0.96
CA LEU A 48 2.21 48.57 -2.28
C LEU A 48 0.85 47.85 -2.34
N SER A 49 -0.22 48.65 -2.35
CA SER A 49 -1.62 48.23 -2.45
C SER A 49 -1.81 47.09 -3.46
N LYS A 50 -2.40 45.99 -2.97
CA LYS A 50 -2.77 44.82 -3.78
C LYS A 50 -3.68 45.24 -4.94
N PRO A 51 -3.32 44.99 -6.21
CA PRO A 51 -4.26 45.16 -7.31
C PRO A 51 -5.38 44.11 -7.21
N LYS A 52 -6.63 44.54 -7.43
CA LYS A 52 -7.85 43.71 -7.51
C LYS A 52 -7.96 42.98 -8.86
N TYR A 53 -6.96 42.20 -9.24
CA TYR A 53 -7.01 41.31 -10.40
C TYR A 53 -6.64 39.89 -9.98
N ASP A 54 -7.11 38.87 -10.69
CA ASP A 54 -6.73 37.48 -10.42
C ASP A 54 -5.20 37.35 -10.52
N SER A 55 -4.56 37.19 -9.36
CA SER A 55 -3.10 37.28 -9.16
C SER A 55 -2.28 36.35 -10.06
N THR A 56 -2.92 35.36 -10.68
CA THR A 56 -2.29 34.35 -11.54
C THR A 56 -2.12 34.81 -12.99
N ASP A 57 -3.02 35.65 -13.51
CA ASP A 57 -2.95 36.13 -14.89
C ASP A 57 -1.88 37.23 -15.03
N VAL A 58 -1.79 38.09 -14.02
CA VAL A 58 -0.75 39.13 -13.92
C VAL A 58 0.64 38.49 -13.88
N LEU A 59 0.81 37.43 -13.09
CA LEU A 59 2.08 36.71 -13.01
C LEU A 59 2.46 36.04 -14.33
N GLN A 60 1.50 35.40 -15.02
CA GLN A 60 1.76 34.77 -16.33
C GLN A 60 2.19 35.81 -17.36
N HIS A 61 1.54 36.97 -17.39
CA HIS A 61 1.91 38.06 -18.30
C HIS A 61 3.35 38.57 -18.04
N PHE A 62 3.74 38.77 -16.78
CA PHE A 62 5.12 39.16 -16.45
C PHE A 62 6.15 38.05 -16.74
N LEU A 63 5.77 36.78 -16.61
CA LEU A 63 6.63 35.67 -17.01
C LEU A 63 6.85 35.66 -18.52
N GLU A 64 5.82 35.89 -19.33
CA GLU A 64 5.92 35.98 -20.79
C GLU A 64 6.82 37.15 -21.22
N LEU A 65 6.63 38.34 -20.64
CA LEU A 65 7.45 39.52 -20.93
C LEU A 65 8.91 39.35 -20.47
N SER A 66 9.13 38.81 -19.28
CA SER A 66 10.49 38.60 -18.78
C SER A 66 11.21 37.50 -19.57
N TRP A 67 10.50 36.45 -19.98
CA TRP A 67 11.06 35.37 -20.78
C TRP A 67 11.41 35.83 -22.19
N SER A 68 10.59 36.68 -22.82
CA SER A 68 10.94 37.23 -24.14
C SER A 68 12.16 38.15 -24.07
N HIS A 69 12.37 38.84 -22.95
CA HIS A 69 13.54 39.70 -22.75
C HIS A 69 14.81 38.92 -22.38
N CYS A 70 14.79 38.08 -21.35
CA CYS A 70 15.93 37.26 -20.94
C CYS A 70 15.50 35.94 -20.25
N PRO A 71 15.37 34.85 -21.02
CA PRO A 71 14.93 33.54 -20.50
C PRO A 71 15.76 33.02 -19.31
N GLN A 72 17.09 33.23 -19.34
CA GLN A 72 18.00 32.73 -18.31
C GLN A 72 17.81 33.47 -16.98
N THR A 73 17.60 34.78 -17.01
CA THR A 73 17.30 35.58 -15.83
C THR A 73 15.92 35.23 -15.29
N THR A 74 14.93 35.02 -16.16
CA THR A 74 13.60 34.56 -15.74
C THR A 74 13.67 33.22 -15.03
N LEU A 75 14.43 32.25 -15.55
CA LEU A 75 14.62 30.95 -14.90
C LEU A 75 15.24 31.09 -13.50
N LYS A 76 16.21 31.99 -13.34
CA LYS A 76 16.81 32.34 -12.03
C LYS A 76 15.78 32.94 -11.08
N LEU A 77 14.97 33.89 -11.55
CA LEU A 77 13.91 34.53 -10.76
C LEU A 77 12.87 33.51 -10.29
N ILE A 78 12.47 32.57 -11.16
CA ILE A 78 11.55 31.49 -10.79
C ILE A 78 12.14 30.63 -9.67
N CYS A 79 13.43 30.28 -9.73
CA CYS A 79 14.08 29.52 -8.64
C CYS A 79 14.16 30.33 -7.33
N LEU A 80 14.35 31.65 -7.42
CA LEU A 80 14.40 32.54 -6.26
C LEU A 80 13.05 32.66 -5.55
N LEU A 81 11.92 32.62 -6.27
CA LEU A 81 10.57 32.63 -5.66
C LEU A 81 10.38 31.52 -4.60
N ARG A 82 11.14 30.42 -4.73
CA ARG A 82 11.08 29.28 -3.81
C ARG A 82 12.02 29.36 -2.61
N SER A 83 13.11 30.14 -2.70
CA SER A 83 14.15 30.20 -1.67
C SER A 83 13.58 30.72 -0.35
N THR A 84 13.58 29.86 0.69
CA THR A 84 12.75 29.97 1.90
C THR A 84 13.18 31.02 2.93
N GLY A 85 14.16 31.88 2.62
CA GLY A 85 14.67 32.87 3.57
C GLY A 85 13.96 34.23 3.57
N LEU A 86 13.34 34.63 2.46
CA LEU A 86 12.99 36.05 2.22
C LEU A 86 11.51 36.33 1.92
N PHE A 87 10.69 35.33 1.56
CA PHE A 87 9.34 35.59 1.02
C PHE A 87 8.19 34.76 1.63
N SER A 88 6.98 35.32 1.54
CA SER A 88 5.73 34.90 2.22
C SER A 88 5.08 33.63 1.64
N LYS A 89 3.98 33.14 2.25
CA LYS A 89 3.18 32.00 1.71
C LYS A 89 2.76 32.19 0.24
N GLN A 90 2.63 33.44 -0.22
CA GLN A 90 2.24 33.78 -1.59
C GLN A 90 3.35 33.39 -2.59
N SER A 91 4.63 33.60 -2.26
CA SER A 91 5.75 33.31 -3.17
C SER A 91 5.86 31.82 -3.52
N ARG A 92 5.40 30.94 -2.62
CA ARG A 92 5.33 29.50 -2.87
C ARG A 92 4.26 29.15 -3.91
N GLU A 93 3.10 29.79 -3.86
CA GLU A 93 2.04 29.56 -4.86
C GLU A 93 2.41 30.19 -6.21
N ASP A 94 3.07 31.35 -6.18
CA ASP A 94 3.62 32.01 -7.37
C ASP A 94 4.70 31.13 -8.04
N PHE A 95 5.55 30.48 -7.24
CA PHE A 95 6.51 29.49 -7.72
C PHE A 95 5.84 28.33 -8.47
N TYR A 96 4.81 27.70 -7.89
CA TYR A 96 4.12 26.59 -8.57
C TYR A 96 3.39 27.05 -9.82
N THR A 97 2.85 28.28 -9.81
CA THR A 97 2.24 28.90 -10.98
C THR A 97 3.27 29.08 -12.10
N ALA A 98 4.46 29.61 -11.77
CA ALA A 98 5.56 29.77 -12.71
C ALA A 98 6.10 28.43 -13.22
N ALA A 99 6.22 27.42 -12.36
CA ALA A 99 6.66 26.07 -12.75
C ALA A 99 5.67 25.40 -13.72
N ILE A 100 4.36 25.60 -13.53
CA ILE A 100 3.34 25.07 -14.44
C ILE A 100 3.29 25.85 -15.75
N TRP A 101 3.51 27.17 -15.71
CA TRP A 101 3.69 27.98 -16.92
C TRP A 101 4.90 27.46 -17.72
N LEU A 102 6.05 27.21 -17.07
CA LEU A 102 7.21 26.58 -17.69
C LEU A 102 6.86 25.20 -18.27
N HIS A 103 6.07 24.38 -17.58
CA HIS A 103 5.66 23.07 -18.12
C HIS A 103 4.84 23.20 -19.41
N ARG A 104 3.96 24.20 -19.50
CA ARG A 104 3.08 24.40 -20.67
C ARG A 104 3.88 24.86 -21.89
N TYR A 105 4.71 25.90 -21.73
CA TYR A 105 5.38 26.58 -22.83
C TYR A 105 6.83 26.11 -23.05
N HIS A 106 7.54 25.72 -21.98
CA HIS A 106 8.97 25.35 -22.00
C HIS A 106 9.24 24.02 -21.25
N SER A 107 8.44 22.99 -21.57
CA SER A 107 8.44 21.69 -20.86
C SER A 107 9.82 21.03 -20.72
N GLN A 108 10.65 21.09 -21.76
CA GLN A 108 11.99 20.51 -21.75
C GLN A 108 12.93 21.26 -20.80
N THR A 109 12.83 22.59 -20.76
CA THR A 109 13.62 23.43 -19.85
C THR A 109 13.27 23.12 -18.40
N LEU A 110 11.99 22.97 -18.06
CA LEU A 110 11.61 22.55 -16.70
C LEU A 110 12.20 21.18 -16.35
N ALA A 111 12.07 20.20 -17.26
CA ALA A 111 12.50 18.83 -17.04
C ALA A 111 14.04 18.69 -16.94
N TYR A 112 14.80 19.46 -17.72
CA TYR A 112 16.26 19.46 -17.65
C TYR A 112 16.79 20.09 -16.35
N ASN A 113 16.05 21.06 -15.80
CA ASN A 113 16.47 21.84 -14.63
C ASN A 113 15.95 21.29 -13.29
N VAL A 114 15.30 20.13 -13.27
CA VAL A 114 14.69 19.51 -12.08
C VAL A 114 15.66 19.46 -10.87
N GLY A 115 16.94 19.20 -11.11
CA GLY A 115 17.96 19.21 -10.06
C GLY A 115 18.19 20.59 -9.44
N ALA A 116 18.17 21.67 -10.24
CA ALA A 116 18.29 23.03 -9.75
C ALA A 116 17.06 23.42 -8.93
N PHE A 117 15.85 23.10 -9.41
CA PHE A 117 14.60 23.30 -8.68
C PHE A 117 14.60 22.58 -7.32
N ALA A 118 15.14 21.36 -7.25
CA ALA A 118 15.30 20.63 -5.99
C ALA A 118 16.30 21.29 -5.03
N LYS A 119 17.38 21.89 -5.56
CA LYS A 119 18.44 22.55 -4.78
C LYS A 119 17.97 23.86 -4.13
N PHE A 120 17.21 24.69 -4.84
CA PHE A 120 16.69 25.96 -4.30
C PHE A 120 15.43 25.79 -3.44
N GLY A 121 14.65 24.72 -3.69
CA GLY A 121 13.47 24.37 -2.91
C GLY A 121 13.70 23.11 -2.08
N CYS A 122 12.80 22.15 -2.23
CA CYS A 122 12.95 20.81 -1.68
C CYS A 122 12.45 19.75 -2.67
N LEU A 123 12.88 18.50 -2.49
CA LEU A 123 12.46 17.38 -3.35
C LEU A 123 10.95 17.19 -3.44
N LYS A 124 10.21 17.56 -2.37
CA LYS A 124 8.73 17.49 -2.35
C LYS A 124 8.09 18.43 -3.36
N ASP A 125 8.77 19.52 -3.74
CA ASP A 125 8.25 20.47 -4.73
C ASP A 125 8.12 19.83 -6.11
N LEU A 126 9.04 18.95 -6.48
CA LEU A 126 8.98 18.21 -7.74
C LEU A 126 7.72 17.36 -7.84
N LEU A 127 7.37 16.68 -6.74
CA LEU A 127 6.15 15.87 -6.64
C LEU A 127 4.90 16.76 -6.64
N GLU A 128 4.95 17.91 -5.98
CA GLU A 128 3.85 18.88 -5.96
C GLU A 128 3.59 19.47 -7.36
N ILE A 129 4.64 19.74 -8.14
CA ILE A 129 4.52 20.18 -9.55
C ILE A 129 3.78 19.11 -10.37
N LEU A 130 4.20 17.84 -10.30
CA LEU A 130 3.51 16.74 -10.99
C LEU A 130 2.04 16.62 -10.53
N TYR A 131 1.81 16.76 -9.22
CA TYR A 131 0.47 16.67 -8.63
C TYR A 131 -0.47 17.77 -9.13
N ARG A 132 0.03 19.01 -9.25
CA ARG A 132 -0.73 20.16 -9.73
C ARG A 132 -0.93 20.14 -11.25
N ILE A 133 0.01 19.58 -12.02
CA ILE A 133 -0.20 19.32 -13.46
C ILE A 133 -1.39 18.35 -13.65
N LEU A 134 -1.52 17.32 -12.81
CA LEU A 134 -2.62 16.35 -12.88
C LEU A 134 -3.97 16.90 -12.42
N ASN A 135 -3.99 17.69 -11.34
CA ASN A 135 -5.24 18.05 -10.64
C ASN A 135 -5.64 19.52 -10.78
N GLY A 136 -4.80 20.33 -11.42
CA GLY A 136 -4.98 21.77 -11.58
C GLY A 136 -4.22 22.60 -10.54
N LEU A 137 -3.97 23.86 -10.90
CA LEU A 137 -3.20 24.84 -10.13
C LEU A 137 -3.74 25.05 -8.71
N GLN A 138 -5.07 25.13 -8.57
CA GLN A 138 -5.76 25.48 -7.31
C GLN A 138 -6.16 24.27 -6.46
N VAL A 139 -5.66 23.06 -6.77
CA VAL A 139 -6.07 21.82 -6.08
C VAL A 139 -5.89 21.89 -4.56
N ARG A 140 -4.79 22.52 -4.08
CA ARG A 140 -4.52 22.67 -2.65
C ARG A 140 -5.48 23.65 -1.98
N HIS A 141 -5.79 24.76 -2.65
CA HIS A 141 -6.77 25.74 -2.17
C HIS A 141 -8.15 25.09 -2.04
N ASN A 142 -8.59 24.38 -3.09
CA ASN A 142 -9.88 23.68 -3.12
C ASN A 142 -9.98 22.61 -2.02
N GLN A 143 -8.89 21.88 -1.75
CA GLN A 143 -8.85 20.89 -0.66
C GLN A 143 -8.97 21.53 0.72
N ILE A 144 -8.31 22.66 0.94
CA ILE A 144 -8.40 23.40 2.21
C ILE A 144 -9.82 23.92 2.41
N MET A 145 -10.39 24.60 1.40
CA MET A 145 -11.76 25.11 1.43
C MET A 145 -12.79 23.99 1.66
N GLY A 146 -12.61 22.84 1.01
CA GLY A 146 -13.46 21.67 1.22
C GLY A 146 -13.38 21.12 2.65
N ARG A 147 -12.17 21.05 3.23
CA ARG A 147 -11.97 20.61 4.63
C ARG A 147 -12.59 21.58 5.62
N ASP A 148 -12.44 22.88 5.41
CA ASP A 148 -13.00 23.93 6.28
C ASP A 148 -14.52 23.93 6.23
N LYS A 149 -15.12 23.72 5.04
CA LYS A 149 -16.57 23.54 4.91
C LYS A 149 -17.08 22.36 5.74
N VAL A 150 -16.45 21.18 5.60
CA VAL A 150 -16.82 19.98 6.37
C VAL A 150 -16.61 20.20 7.87
N ARG A 151 -15.53 20.87 8.27
CA ARG A 151 -15.26 21.22 9.67
C ARG A 151 -16.34 22.14 10.23
N ASN A 152 -16.74 23.16 9.48
CA ASN A 152 -17.79 24.10 9.85
C ASN A 152 -19.16 23.42 9.94
N GLU A 153 -19.49 22.51 9.03
CA GLU A 153 -20.71 21.70 9.08
C GLU A 153 -20.74 20.77 10.30
N ARG A 154 -19.63 20.09 10.61
CA ARG A 154 -19.50 19.27 11.83
C ARG A 154 -19.62 20.12 13.10
N HIS A 155 -19.04 21.31 13.11
CA HIS A 155 -19.15 22.22 14.24
C HIS A 155 -20.61 22.69 14.43
N LYS A 156 -21.30 23.08 13.35
CA LYS A 156 -22.74 23.42 13.37
C LYS A 156 -23.58 22.25 13.87
N ALA A 157 -23.33 21.03 13.40
CA ALA A 157 -24.05 19.83 13.85
C ALA A 157 -23.84 19.56 15.35
N LYS A 158 -22.59 19.68 15.85
CA LYS A 158 -22.29 19.57 17.28
C LYS A 158 -23.03 20.62 18.11
N MET A 159 -23.06 21.87 17.64
CA MET A 159 -23.80 22.95 18.32
C MET A 159 -25.31 22.68 18.38
N ILE A 160 -25.90 22.10 17.32
CA ILE A 160 -27.31 21.70 17.30
C ILE A 160 -27.58 20.59 18.34
N VAL A 161 -26.76 19.54 18.35
CA VAL A 161 -26.89 18.43 19.32
C VAL A 161 -26.72 18.94 20.76
N GLN A 162 -25.76 19.82 21.00
CA GLN A 162 -25.53 20.40 22.33
C GLN A 162 -26.71 21.25 22.81
N ARG A 163 -27.29 22.10 21.94
CA ARG A 163 -28.51 22.87 22.24
C ARG A 163 -29.71 21.95 22.54
N GLN A 164 -29.86 20.87 21.79
CA GLN A 164 -30.94 19.89 22.00
C GLN A 164 -30.77 19.13 23.33
N LEU A 165 -29.55 18.72 23.68
CA LEU A 165 -29.24 18.10 24.97
C LEU A 165 -29.54 19.04 26.15
N LEU A 166 -29.12 20.30 26.06
CA LEU A 166 -29.41 21.32 27.09
C LEU A 166 -30.93 21.54 27.23
N HIS A 167 -31.68 21.55 26.14
CA HIS A 167 -33.13 21.65 26.17
C HIS A 167 -33.78 20.44 26.87
N ILE A 168 -33.32 19.21 26.60
CA ILE A 168 -33.80 18.00 27.27
C ILE A 168 -33.50 18.04 28.78
N ILE A 169 -32.30 18.47 29.17
CA ILE A 169 -31.92 18.62 30.58
C ILE A 169 -32.83 19.65 31.27
N ARG A 170 -33.13 20.77 30.60
CA ARG A 170 -34.03 21.82 31.13
C ARG A 170 -35.46 21.29 31.30
N LEU A 171 -35.97 20.52 30.34
CA LEU A 171 -37.30 19.89 30.42
C LEU A 171 -37.37 18.82 31.52
N LYS A 172 -36.29 18.06 31.77
CA LYS A 172 -36.24 17.08 32.88
C LYS A 172 -36.27 17.73 34.26
N LYS A 173 -35.84 18.99 34.40
CA LYS A 173 -35.91 19.76 35.64
C LYS A 173 -37.31 20.31 35.96
N MET A 174 -38.22 20.36 34.98
CA MET A 174 -39.58 20.86 35.16
C MET A 174 -40.55 19.68 35.34
N ASN A 175 -40.86 19.34 36.59
CA ASN A 175 -41.71 18.20 36.94
C ASN A 175 -43.20 18.50 36.67
N SER A 176 -43.72 18.06 35.52
CA SER A 176 -45.16 17.91 35.27
C SER A 176 -45.43 16.68 34.38
N LYS A 177 -46.45 15.88 34.73
CA LYS A 177 -46.79 14.60 34.06
C LYS A 177 -47.24 14.79 32.60
N GLU A 178 -47.89 15.90 32.25
CA GLU A 178 -48.25 16.22 30.85
C GLU A 178 -47.02 16.53 30.00
N MET A 179 -45.99 17.11 30.60
CA MET A 179 -44.75 17.45 29.91
C MET A 179 -43.97 16.19 29.52
N GLN A 180 -43.99 15.13 30.33
CA GLN A 180 -43.31 13.85 30.02
C GLN A 180 -43.80 13.21 28.71
N ILE A 181 -45.09 13.34 28.39
CA ILE A 181 -45.69 12.81 27.16
C ILE A 181 -45.23 13.62 25.93
N ARG A 182 -45.19 14.95 26.04
CA ARG A 182 -44.65 15.82 24.98
C ARG A 182 -43.15 15.57 24.75
N THR A 183 -42.37 15.42 25.83
CA THR A 183 -40.94 15.14 25.77
C THR A 183 -40.64 13.81 25.08
N ARG A 184 -41.44 12.74 25.33
CA ARG A 184 -41.30 11.44 24.65
C ARG A 184 -41.60 11.52 23.15
N LYS A 185 -42.64 12.26 22.72
CA LYS A 185 -42.95 12.46 21.29
C LYS A 185 -41.84 13.24 20.58
N GLN A 186 -41.28 14.25 21.22
CA GLN A 186 -40.19 15.07 20.65
C GLN A 186 -38.86 14.30 20.61
N GLN A 187 -38.57 13.49 21.64
CA GLN A 187 -37.44 12.56 21.66
C GLN A 187 -37.53 11.51 20.56
N LYS A 188 -38.70 10.92 20.29
CA LYS A 188 -38.88 9.99 19.16
C LYS A 188 -38.60 10.65 17.80
N ARG A 189 -39.07 11.89 17.60
CA ARG A 189 -38.80 12.65 16.36
C ARG A 189 -37.33 13.03 16.19
N LEU A 190 -36.65 13.37 17.28
CA LEU A 190 -35.22 13.70 17.29
C LEU A 190 -34.34 12.46 17.12
N ALA A 191 -34.68 11.34 17.77
CA ALA A 191 -34.01 10.06 17.58
C ALA A 191 -34.13 9.59 16.12
N ALA A 192 -35.30 9.73 15.49
CA ALA A 192 -35.49 9.44 14.07
C ALA A 192 -34.68 10.37 13.14
N LYS A 193 -34.37 11.60 13.56
CA LYS A 193 -33.53 12.55 12.80
C LYS A 193 -32.02 12.32 13.02
N ILE A 194 -31.63 11.81 14.19
CA ILE A 194 -30.25 11.49 14.58
C ILE A 194 -29.83 10.10 14.06
N MET A 195 -30.75 9.14 13.99
CA MET A 195 -30.55 7.80 13.41
C MET A 195 -30.62 7.79 11.86
N LYS A 196 -30.13 8.83 11.19
CA LYS A 196 -29.67 8.69 9.79
C LYS A 196 -28.18 8.36 9.84
N PRO A 197 -27.78 7.08 9.68
CA PRO A 197 -26.43 6.61 9.99
C PRO A 197 -25.48 6.84 8.81
N GLU A 198 -25.33 8.09 8.36
CA GLU A 198 -24.43 8.41 7.24
C GLU A 198 -23.08 9.00 7.67
N VAL A 199 -22.89 9.37 8.95
CA VAL A 199 -21.76 10.24 9.35
C VAL A 199 -20.72 9.59 10.27
N LEU A 200 -20.87 8.32 10.69
CA LEU A 200 -19.92 7.69 11.63
C LEU A 200 -19.56 6.24 11.26
N GLN A 201 -19.12 5.99 10.02
CA GLN A 201 -18.34 4.78 9.70
C GLN A 201 -16.87 5.14 9.50
N GLU A 202 -16.04 4.86 10.50
CA GLU A 202 -14.58 5.01 10.40
C GLU A 202 -13.95 4.02 9.41
N SER A 203 -14.58 2.84 9.22
CA SER A 203 -14.22 1.86 8.18
C SER A 203 -14.40 2.41 6.75
N GLY A 204 -15.40 3.26 6.51
CA GLY A 204 -15.63 3.94 5.23
C GLY A 204 -14.63 5.05 4.92
N VAL A 205 -14.03 5.68 5.95
CA VAL A 205 -13.03 6.75 5.76
C VAL A 205 -11.73 6.20 5.20
N THR A 206 -11.26 5.05 5.70
CA THR A 206 -10.04 4.40 5.20
C THR A 206 -10.24 3.81 3.82
N HIS A 207 -11.39 3.18 3.55
CA HIS A 207 -11.76 2.68 2.22
C HIS A 207 -11.81 3.83 1.20
N SER A 208 -12.48 4.94 1.53
CA SER A 208 -12.55 6.13 0.67
C SER A 208 -11.19 6.79 0.41
N ARG A 209 -10.25 6.73 1.38
CA ARG A 209 -8.86 7.20 1.17
C ARG A 209 -8.11 6.32 0.17
N ASN A 210 -8.24 5.00 0.29
CA ASN A 210 -7.60 4.06 -0.63
C ASN A 210 -8.19 4.15 -2.04
N GLU A 211 -9.52 4.26 -2.17
CA GLU A 211 -10.18 4.52 -3.46
C GLU A 211 -9.68 5.81 -4.11
N LYS A 212 -9.57 6.90 -3.36
CA LYS A 212 -9.01 8.17 -3.85
C LYS A 212 -7.57 8.02 -4.31
N ARG A 213 -6.75 7.24 -3.57
CA ARG A 213 -5.35 6.95 -3.97
C ARG A 213 -5.30 6.16 -5.28
N ILE A 214 -6.13 5.12 -5.42
CA ILE A 214 -6.22 4.30 -6.63
C ILE A 214 -6.67 5.15 -7.82
N MET A 215 -7.70 5.97 -7.64
CA MET A 215 -8.19 6.90 -8.68
C MET A 215 -7.10 7.89 -9.11
N MET A 216 -6.37 8.49 -8.15
CA MET A 216 -5.25 9.38 -8.46
C MET A 216 -4.12 8.66 -9.19
N ALA A 217 -3.80 7.42 -8.81
CA ALA A 217 -2.79 6.61 -9.49
C ALA A 217 -3.20 6.28 -10.94
N LYS A 218 -4.45 5.86 -11.16
CA LYS A 218 -5.00 5.62 -12.51
C LYS A 218 -4.89 6.86 -13.39
N LYS A 219 -5.30 8.03 -12.88
CA LYS A 219 -5.20 9.31 -13.59
C LYS A 219 -3.74 9.68 -13.93
N ALA A 220 -2.80 9.40 -13.03
CA ALA A 220 -1.38 9.63 -13.28
C ALA A 220 -0.83 8.72 -14.39
N ILE A 221 -1.19 7.43 -14.37
CA ILE A 221 -0.80 6.45 -15.41
C ILE A 221 -1.38 6.82 -16.76
N GLU A 222 -2.66 7.17 -16.82
CA GLU A 222 -3.32 7.62 -18.04
C GLU A 222 -2.60 8.84 -18.63
N ARG A 223 -2.28 9.85 -17.79
CA ARG A 223 -1.54 11.03 -18.26
C ARG A 223 -0.12 10.68 -18.71
N TYR A 224 0.57 9.79 -18.00
CA TYR A 224 1.90 9.32 -18.38
C TYR A 224 1.92 8.67 -19.76
N ASN A 225 0.89 7.88 -20.09
CA ASN A 225 0.81 7.19 -21.38
C ASN A 225 0.49 8.13 -22.55
N HIS A 226 -0.34 9.16 -22.33
CA HIS A 226 -0.86 10.02 -23.40
C HIS A 226 -0.15 11.38 -23.54
N ASP A 227 0.46 11.93 -22.49
CA ASP A 227 1.12 13.23 -22.51
C ASP A 227 2.66 13.09 -22.51
N PRO A 228 3.33 13.31 -23.67
CA PRO A 228 4.78 13.16 -23.77
C PRO A 228 5.55 14.20 -22.93
N LYS A 229 5.00 15.41 -22.73
CA LYS A 229 5.63 16.45 -21.90
C LYS A 229 5.61 16.04 -20.42
N TYR A 230 4.48 15.53 -19.95
CA TYR A 230 4.34 15.01 -18.59
C TYR A 230 5.23 13.78 -18.37
N ARG A 231 5.25 12.84 -19.31
CA ARG A 231 6.09 11.64 -19.27
C ARG A 231 7.57 11.98 -19.14
N TYR A 232 8.05 12.93 -19.93
CA TYR A 232 9.45 13.36 -19.88
C TYR A 232 9.82 13.98 -18.53
N LEU A 233 8.99 14.90 -18.02
CA LEU A 233 9.20 15.50 -16.70
C LEU A 233 9.17 14.45 -15.58
N HIS A 234 8.20 13.53 -15.62
CA HIS A 234 8.09 12.44 -14.64
C HIS A 234 9.35 11.57 -14.64
N ASN A 235 9.84 11.18 -15.81
CA ASN A 235 11.06 10.38 -15.92
C ASN A 235 12.30 11.12 -15.41
N GLN A 236 12.45 12.42 -15.69
CA GLN A 236 13.56 13.20 -15.17
C GLN A 236 13.53 13.32 -13.64
N ILE A 237 12.34 13.52 -13.07
CA ILE A 237 12.15 13.51 -11.61
C ILE A 237 12.49 12.14 -11.03
N ALA A 238 11.93 11.05 -11.58
CA ALA A 238 12.21 9.69 -11.12
C ALA A 238 13.71 9.34 -11.21
N ASN A 239 14.38 9.73 -12.29
CA ASN A 239 15.82 9.57 -12.46
C ASN A 239 16.62 10.33 -11.41
N LEU A 240 16.22 11.57 -11.06
CA LEU A 240 16.85 12.31 -9.97
C LEU A 240 16.71 11.58 -8.64
N PHE A 241 15.50 11.12 -8.29
CA PHE A 241 15.27 10.34 -7.07
C PHE A 241 16.09 9.05 -7.04
N ALA A 242 16.16 8.31 -8.15
CA ALA A 242 16.96 7.10 -8.25
C ALA A 242 18.46 7.37 -8.07
N LYS A 243 18.98 8.47 -8.66
CA LYS A 243 20.38 8.89 -8.48
C LYS A 243 20.69 9.24 -7.03
N LEU A 244 19.80 9.99 -6.37
CA LEU A 244 19.96 10.36 -4.96
C LEU A 244 19.91 9.12 -4.05
N LEU A 245 18.95 8.22 -4.27
CA LEU A 245 18.83 6.99 -3.49
C LEU A 245 20.06 6.09 -3.66
N LYS A 246 20.59 5.98 -4.88
CA LYS A 246 21.82 5.24 -5.15
C LYS A 246 23.00 5.83 -4.39
N ALA A 247 23.16 7.16 -4.42
CA ALA A 247 24.21 7.84 -3.66
C ALA A 247 24.05 7.61 -2.16
N ASP A 248 22.85 7.77 -1.61
CA ASP A 248 22.56 7.52 -0.18
C ASP A 248 22.89 6.07 0.22
N HIS A 249 22.56 5.11 -0.63
CA HIS A 249 22.90 3.70 -0.43
C HIS A 249 24.43 3.48 -0.39
N GLU A 250 25.15 4.08 -1.34
CA GLU A 250 26.63 4.03 -1.39
C GLU A 250 27.26 4.71 -0.16
N TYR A 251 26.73 5.86 0.29
CA TYR A 251 27.15 6.54 1.51
C TYR A 251 26.90 5.70 2.76
N LEU A 252 25.75 5.04 2.85
CA LEU A 252 25.42 4.19 3.98
C LEU A 252 26.37 2.99 4.06
N ILE A 253 26.57 2.27 2.94
CA ILE A 253 27.45 1.10 2.90
C ILE A 253 28.89 1.51 3.15
N SER A 254 29.38 2.58 2.52
CA SER A 254 30.75 3.07 2.77
C SER A 254 30.93 3.52 4.23
N GLY A 255 29.93 4.15 4.84
CA GLY A 255 29.95 4.50 6.26
C GLY A 255 30.05 3.29 7.19
N VAL A 256 29.31 2.22 6.90
CA VAL A 256 29.42 0.94 7.64
C VAL A 256 30.78 0.29 7.40
N ALA A 257 31.24 0.25 6.14
CA ALA A 257 32.53 -0.32 5.77
C ALA A 257 33.68 0.40 6.48
N ARG A 258 33.67 1.73 6.54
CA ARG A 258 34.71 2.54 7.22
C ARG A 258 34.74 2.30 8.73
N LYS A 259 33.61 1.98 9.35
CA LYS A 259 33.54 1.63 10.78
C LYS A 259 34.08 0.23 11.05
N LEU A 260 33.81 -0.73 10.17
CA LEU A 260 34.28 -2.11 10.30
C LEU A 260 35.74 -2.29 9.88
N PHE A 261 36.19 -1.51 8.90
CA PHE A 261 37.55 -1.50 8.38
C PHE A 261 38.10 -0.06 8.42
N PRO A 262 38.53 0.45 9.60
CA PRO A 262 39.14 1.77 9.72
C PRO A 262 40.42 1.91 8.89
N TYR A 263 40.78 3.15 8.53
CA TYR A 263 41.96 3.41 7.70
C TYR A 263 43.26 2.88 8.32
N ASP A 264 43.39 2.98 9.65
CA ASP A 264 44.59 2.52 10.37
C ASP A 264 44.62 1.01 10.61
N SER A 265 43.54 0.29 10.27
CA SER A 265 43.41 -1.14 10.60
C SER A 265 44.27 -2.07 9.75
N CYS A 266 44.76 -1.62 8.58
CA CYS A 266 45.62 -2.41 7.70
C CYS A 266 46.74 -1.53 7.11
N PRO A 267 48.00 -2.01 7.09
CA PRO A 267 49.11 -1.28 6.47
C PRO A 267 48.88 -0.96 4.99
N GLU A 268 48.19 -1.84 4.27
CA GLU A 268 47.85 -1.70 2.83
C GLU A 268 46.98 -0.48 2.51
N TYR A 269 46.34 0.15 3.49
CA TYR A 269 45.47 1.31 3.27
C TYR A 269 46.24 2.64 3.22
N ARG A 270 47.43 2.70 3.83
CA ARG A 270 48.19 3.95 4.03
C ARG A 270 48.66 4.61 2.74
N GLU A 271 48.75 3.86 1.65
CA GLU A 271 49.21 4.35 0.34
C GLU A 271 48.06 4.56 -0.65
N LEU A 272 46.81 4.28 -0.24
CA LEU A 272 45.66 4.35 -1.14
C LEU A 272 45.01 5.74 -1.11
N ASP A 273 44.55 6.18 -2.30
CA ASP A 273 43.65 7.32 -2.39
C ASP A 273 42.25 7.01 -1.81
N GLU A 274 41.43 8.04 -1.56
CA GLU A 274 40.13 7.86 -0.92
C GLU A 274 39.17 6.97 -1.72
N ALA A 275 39.22 7.03 -3.06
CA ALA A 275 38.37 6.22 -3.93
C ALA A 275 38.78 4.74 -3.92
N GLN A 276 40.08 4.48 -3.97
CA GLN A 276 40.69 3.16 -3.88
C GLN A 276 40.48 2.54 -2.51
N TYR A 277 40.68 3.32 -1.44
CA TYR A 277 40.36 2.91 -0.07
C TYR A 277 38.88 2.53 0.05
N THR A 278 37.97 3.40 -0.41
CA THR A 278 36.52 3.14 -0.36
C THR A 278 36.14 1.89 -1.17
N TYR A 279 36.70 1.71 -2.37
CA TYR A 279 36.49 0.50 -3.17
C TYR A 279 36.97 -0.78 -2.44
N ARG A 280 38.16 -0.73 -1.84
CA ARG A 280 38.76 -1.87 -1.11
C ARG A 280 37.92 -2.28 0.10
N ILE A 281 37.53 -1.34 0.95
CA ILE A 281 36.71 -1.64 2.13
C ILE A 281 35.31 -2.12 1.75
N LEU A 282 34.72 -1.63 0.65
CA LEU A 282 33.44 -2.11 0.15
C LEU A 282 33.53 -3.55 -0.33
N ASN A 283 34.60 -3.90 -1.05
CA ASN A 283 34.85 -5.26 -1.53
C ASN A 283 35.07 -6.23 -0.35
N ARG A 284 35.81 -5.81 0.67
CA ARG A 284 35.97 -6.57 1.92
C ARG A 284 34.67 -6.72 2.68
N LEU A 285 33.90 -5.66 2.87
CA LEU A 285 32.57 -5.74 3.49
C LEU A 285 31.68 -6.73 2.74
N GLN A 286 31.69 -6.71 1.41
CA GLN A 286 30.93 -7.64 0.61
C GLN A 286 31.39 -9.09 0.81
N LYS A 287 32.70 -9.36 0.71
CA LYS A 287 33.26 -10.72 0.73
C LYS A 287 33.35 -11.33 2.13
N GLU A 288 33.80 -10.55 3.11
CA GLU A 288 34.11 -11.02 4.47
C GLU A 288 32.92 -10.97 5.42
N VAL A 289 31.95 -10.07 5.16
CA VAL A 289 30.80 -9.87 6.07
C VAL A 289 29.49 -10.24 5.39
N LEU A 290 29.14 -9.58 4.28
CA LEU A 290 27.83 -9.75 3.67
C LEU A 290 27.64 -11.13 3.05
N VAL A 291 28.64 -11.68 2.35
CA VAL A 291 28.53 -13.02 1.74
C VAL A 291 28.35 -14.11 2.81
N PRO A 292 29.19 -14.19 3.87
CA PRO A 292 28.98 -15.16 4.95
C PRO A 292 27.65 -14.97 5.68
N LEU A 293 27.26 -13.73 5.97
CA LEU A 293 25.99 -13.42 6.64
C LEU A 293 24.80 -13.88 5.80
N ARG A 294 24.78 -13.53 4.51
CA ARG A 294 23.70 -13.95 3.61
C ARG A 294 23.66 -15.47 3.45
N ARG A 295 24.82 -16.16 3.46
CA ARG A 295 24.90 -17.64 3.45
C ARG A 295 24.29 -18.22 4.72
N ALA A 296 24.64 -17.68 5.89
CA ALA A 296 24.07 -18.10 7.17
C ALA A 296 22.55 -17.85 7.25
N LEU A 297 22.06 -16.77 6.62
CA LEU A 297 20.64 -16.44 6.54
C LEU A 297 19.88 -17.21 5.44
N GLY A 298 20.56 -17.98 4.58
CA GLY A 298 19.94 -18.77 3.53
C GLY A 298 19.25 -17.95 2.43
N LEU A 299 19.72 -16.73 2.12
CA LEU A 299 19.06 -15.87 1.15
C LEU A 299 19.19 -16.40 -0.31
N PRO A 300 18.10 -16.46 -1.10
CA PRO A 300 18.09 -17.05 -2.44
C PRO A 300 19.08 -16.42 -3.43
N GLU A 301 19.39 -15.13 -3.31
CA GLU A 301 20.18 -14.36 -4.27
C GLU A 301 21.64 -14.83 -4.39
N ILE A 302 22.19 -15.49 -3.37
CA ILE A 302 23.56 -16.03 -3.40
C ILE A 302 23.67 -17.24 -4.33
N TYR A 303 22.65 -18.10 -4.32
CA TYR A 303 22.66 -19.34 -5.08
C TYR A 303 22.36 -19.07 -6.57
N MET A 304 21.58 -18.02 -6.85
CA MET A 304 21.30 -17.55 -8.21
C MET A 304 22.55 -16.97 -8.91
N SER A 305 23.41 -16.23 -8.19
CA SER A 305 24.62 -15.63 -8.77
C SER A 305 25.76 -16.64 -9.00
N ALA A 306 25.76 -17.77 -8.29
CA ALA A 306 26.81 -18.77 -8.36
C ALA A 306 26.65 -19.80 -9.51
N ARG A 307 25.58 -19.74 -10.32
CA ARG A 307 25.26 -20.74 -11.37
C ARG A 307 25.41 -22.20 -10.91
N VAL A 308 25.20 -22.47 -9.63
CA VAL A 308 25.19 -23.84 -9.13
C VAL A 308 23.91 -24.48 -9.65
N HIS A 309 24.04 -25.56 -10.43
CA HIS A 309 22.89 -26.35 -10.84
C HIS A 309 22.06 -26.73 -9.61
N LEU A 310 20.77 -26.39 -9.63
CA LEU A 310 19.81 -26.57 -8.53
C LEU A 310 19.78 -28.01 -7.97
N GLN A 311 20.24 -28.99 -8.76
CA GLN A 311 20.33 -30.40 -8.40
C GLN A 311 21.47 -30.74 -7.43
N ASN A 312 22.50 -29.89 -7.32
CA ASN A 312 23.68 -30.11 -6.46
C ASN A 312 23.69 -29.23 -5.20
N MET A 313 22.54 -28.65 -4.82
CA MET A 313 22.41 -27.96 -3.53
C MET A 313 22.77 -28.93 -2.39
N PRO A 314 23.72 -28.60 -1.49
CA PRO A 314 24.02 -29.45 -0.36
C PRO A 314 22.75 -29.66 0.48
N LYS A 315 22.43 -30.94 0.74
CA LYS A 315 21.36 -31.39 1.64
C LYS A 315 21.71 -31.06 3.11
N ILE A 316 22.07 -29.84 3.46
CA ILE A 316 22.14 -29.42 4.87
C ILE A 316 21.75 -27.94 4.98
N SER A 317 20.72 -27.70 5.80
CA SER A 317 20.40 -26.44 6.47
C SER A 317 19.74 -25.30 5.66
N THR A 318 18.67 -25.59 4.93
CA THR A 318 17.68 -24.55 4.62
C THR A 318 16.47 -24.78 5.51
N LYS A 319 16.17 -23.84 6.40
CA LYS A 319 14.86 -23.72 7.05
C LYS A 319 13.81 -23.94 5.96
N GLU A 320 13.06 -25.04 6.01
CA GLU A 320 12.02 -25.34 5.02
C GLU A 320 11.09 -24.13 4.97
N LEU A 321 11.06 -23.41 3.84
CA LEU A 321 10.17 -22.26 3.68
C LEU A 321 8.74 -22.76 3.84
N TYR A 322 7.96 -22.05 4.63
CA TYR A 322 6.55 -22.36 4.80
C TYR A 322 5.77 -21.99 3.52
N PRO A 323 4.62 -22.64 3.26
CA PRO A 323 3.83 -22.39 2.05
C PRO A 323 3.56 -20.90 1.76
N HIS A 324 3.27 -20.12 2.81
CA HIS A 324 2.99 -18.69 2.71
C HIS A 324 4.22 -17.82 2.41
N GLU A 325 5.42 -18.28 2.83
CA GLU A 325 6.70 -17.63 2.51
C GLU A 325 7.07 -17.89 1.05
N ILE A 326 6.76 -19.08 0.51
CA ILE A 326 6.93 -19.39 -0.91
C ILE A 326 6.02 -18.49 -1.76
N LEU A 327 4.76 -18.30 -1.37
CA LEU A 327 3.86 -17.38 -2.08
C LEU A 327 4.32 -15.92 -2.01
N TRP A 328 5.02 -15.50 -0.95
CA TRP A 328 5.58 -14.15 -0.88
C TRP A 328 6.61 -13.90 -1.99
N LEU A 329 7.35 -14.93 -2.41
CA LEU A 329 8.31 -14.82 -3.52
C LEU A 329 7.65 -14.45 -4.84
N LEU A 330 6.35 -14.72 -5.03
CA LEU A 330 5.63 -14.30 -6.25
C LEU A 330 5.52 -12.77 -6.38
N GLY A 331 5.67 -12.02 -5.29
CA GLY A 331 5.66 -10.55 -5.30
C GLY A 331 7.02 -9.91 -5.61
N CYS A 332 8.09 -10.69 -5.69
CA CYS A 332 9.45 -10.22 -5.97
C CYS A 332 9.73 -10.25 -7.49
N GLN A 333 10.61 -9.38 -7.98
CA GLN A 333 10.98 -9.38 -9.41
C GLN A 333 11.81 -10.62 -9.74
N ASN A 334 11.49 -11.30 -10.84
CA ASN A 334 12.20 -12.45 -11.41
C ASN A 334 12.28 -13.70 -10.52
N SER A 335 11.30 -13.92 -9.63
CA SER A 335 11.31 -15.02 -8.65
C SER A 335 10.19 -16.06 -8.86
N HIS A 336 9.38 -15.95 -9.91
CA HIS A 336 8.29 -16.90 -10.19
C HIS A 336 8.80 -18.35 -10.33
N GLU A 337 9.83 -18.57 -11.15
CA GLU A 337 10.42 -19.89 -11.37
C GLU A 337 10.99 -20.49 -10.06
N VAL A 338 11.60 -19.64 -9.21
CA VAL A 338 12.10 -20.07 -7.91
C VAL A 338 10.94 -20.49 -7.00
N ALA A 339 9.85 -19.73 -6.98
CA ALA A 339 8.67 -20.05 -6.19
C ALA A 339 8.04 -21.38 -6.62
N ASP A 340 7.94 -21.63 -7.94
CA ASP A 340 7.45 -22.90 -8.50
C ASP A 340 8.30 -24.09 -8.07
N LEU A 341 9.63 -23.97 -8.18
CA LEU A 341 10.55 -25.04 -7.81
C LEU A 341 10.54 -25.33 -6.31
N GLN A 342 10.48 -24.28 -5.47
CA GLN A 342 10.37 -24.42 -4.02
C GLN A 342 9.03 -25.05 -3.63
N TRP A 343 7.94 -24.64 -4.28
CA TRP A 343 6.62 -25.24 -4.08
C TRP A 343 6.60 -26.72 -4.40
N LYS A 344 7.10 -27.09 -5.60
CA LYS A 344 7.16 -28.49 -6.04
C LYS A 344 7.97 -29.35 -5.07
N ARG A 345 9.14 -28.87 -4.66
CA ARG A 345 9.98 -29.56 -3.67
C ARG A 345 9.27 -29.75 -2.33
N MET A 346 8.57 -28.72 -1.85
CA MET A 346 7.78 -28.79 -0.62
C MET A 346 6.69 -29.87 -0.75
N ILE A 347 5.92 -29.85 -1.83
CA ILE A 347 4.85 -30.84 -2.08
C ILE A 347 5.41 -32.25 -2.16
N ASP A 348 6.48 -32.50 -2.93
CA ASP A 348 7.14 -33.81 -3.03
C ASP A 348 7.60 -34.31 -1.65
N THR A 349 8.12 -33.40 -0.82
CA THR A 349 8.54 -33.72 0.55
C THR A 349 7.36 -34.12 1.42
N TYR A 350 6.22 -33.40 1.37
CA TYR A 350 5.03 -33.76 2.14
C TYR A 350 4.33 -35.03 1.63
N LEU A 351 4.32 -35.25 0.31
CA LEU A 351 3.82 -36.48 -0.32
C LEU A 351 4.60 -37.70 0.18
N SER A 352 5.95 -37.61 0.23
CA SER A 352 6.78 -38.71 0.74
C SER A 352 6.53 -39.03 2.22
N LYS A 353 6.04 -38.05 3.01
CA LYS A 353 5.67 -38.22 4.42
C LYS A 353 4.25 -38.74 4.61
N GLY A 354 3.43 -38.84 3.56
CA GLY A 354 2.06 -39.35 3.61
C GLY A 354 1.10 -38.51 4.45
N LYS A 355 1.33 -37.20 4.59
CA LYS A 355 0.47 -36.30 5.39
C LYS A 355 -0.55 -35.60 4.47
N PHE A 356 -1.74 -35.31 5.01
CA PHE A 356 -2.85 -34.60 4.34
C PHE A 356 -3.60 -35.35 3.22
N VAL A 357 -3.40 -36.67 3.12
CA VAL A 357 -3.98 -37.51 2.04
C VAL A 357 -5.52 -37.43 1.97
N ASN A 358 -6.22 -37.37 3.12
CA ASN A 358 -7.68 -37.25 3.19
C ASN A 358 -8.12 -35.93 3.83
N CYS A 359 -7.42 -34.84 3.51
CA CYS A 359 -7.68 -33.52 4.05
C CYS A 359 -8.18 -32.57 2.96
N ILE A 360 -9.13 -31.71 3.29
CA ILE A 360 -9.53 -30.60 2.43
C ILE A 360 -9.54 -29.27 3.20
N SER A 361 -9.30 -28.19 2.47
CA SER A 361 -9.45 -26.83 2.99
C SER A 361 -10.64 -26.12 2.36
N VAL A 362 -11.32 -25.36 3.19
CA VAL A 362 -12.48 -24.54 2.84
C VAL A 362 -12.14 -23.11 3.24
N VAL A 363 -12.06 -22.22 2.25
CA VAL A 363 -11.68 -20.82 2.47
C VAL A 363 -12.84 -19.91 2.16
N ASP A 364 -13.16 -19.03 3.11
CA ASP A 364 -14.06 -17.92 2.85
C ASP A 364 -13.43 -16.94 1.84
N SER A 365 -13.99 -16.94 0.63
CA SER A 365 -13.63 -16.05 -0.48
C SER A 365 -13.62 -14.55 -0.16
N THR A 366 -14.28 -14.10 0.92
CA THR A 366 -14.23 -12.71 1.36
C THR A 366 -12.91 -12.33 2.05
N LEU A 367 -12.09 -13.32 2.43
CA LEU A 367 -10.71 -13.12 2.89
C LEU A 367 -9.85 -12.44 1.79
N PHE A 368 -10.23 -12.56 0.52
CA PHE A 368 -9.49 -12.04 -0.64
C PHE A 368 -9.85 -10.59 -1.04
N CYS A 369 -10.41 -9.81 -0.12
CA CYS A 369 -10.93 -8.46 -0.42
C CYS A 369 -10.06 -7.30 0.11
N LYS A 370 -8.98 -7.57 0.86
CA LYS A 370 -8.22 -6.50 1.55
C LYS A 370 -6.81 -6.20 1.00
N GLY A 371 -6.38 -6.89 -0.06
CA GLY A 371 -4.99 -6.81 -0.50
C GLY A 371 -4.12 -7.73 0.37
N ILE A 372 -3.08 -8.29 -0.24
CA ILE A 372 -2.40 -9.49 0.26
C ILE A 372 -1.68 -9.23 1.59
N ASP A 373 -2.39 -9.39 2.70
CA ASP A 373 -1.84 -9.51 4.05
C ASP A 373 -1.25 -10.92 4.25
N CYS A 374 -0.37 -11.11 5.26
CA CYS A 374 0.28 -12.41 5.50
C CYS A 374 -0.71 -13.56 5.74
N THR A 375 -1.85 -13.28 6.35
CA THR A 375 -2.92 -14.25 6.61
C THR A 375 -3.59 -14.73 5.32
N GLU A 376 -3.80 -13.82 4.36
CA GLU A 376 -4.37 -14.18 3.06
C GLU A 376 -3.44 -15.14 2.30
N ARG A 377 -2.13 -14.86 2.30
CA ARG A 377 -1.12 -15.76 1.72
C ARG A 377 -1.16 -17.13 2.38
N PHE A 378 -1.29 -17.17 3.71
CA PHE A 378 -1.37 -18.42 4.44
C PHE A 378 -2.60 -19.25 4.04
N CYS A 379 -3.79 -18.67 4.02
CA CYS A 379 -5.00 -19.39 3.65
C CYS A 379 -4.94 -19.92 2.20
N LEU A 380 -4.45 -19.11 1.25
CA LEU A 380 -4.28 -19.50 -0.14
C LEU A 380 -3.26 -20.64 -0.30
N ALA A 381 -2.09 -20.46 0.30
CA ALA A 381 -1.03 -21.46 0.24
C ALA A 381 -1.48 -22.76 0.90
N PHE A 382 -2.08 -22.69 2.07
CA PHE A 382 -2.53 -23.88 2.78
C PHE A 382 -3.61 -24.64 1.98
N THR A 383 -4.49 -23.93 1.30
CA THR A 383 -5.56 -24.53 0.49
C THR A 383 -5.04 -25.20 -0.78
N LEU A 384 -4.11 -24.55 -1.47
CA LEU A 384 -3.47 -25.16 -2.62
C LEU A 384 -2.66 -26.40 -2.18
N MET A 385 -1.93 -26.29 -1.07
CA MET A 385 -1.14 -27.38 -0.52
C MET A 385 -2.01 -28.58 -0.14
N THR A 386 -3.12 -28.38 0.59
CA THR A 386 -4.01 -29.50 0.95
C THR A 386 -4.68 -30.12 -0.28
N SER A 387 -5.06 -29.32 -1.28
CA SER A 387 -5.63 -29.82 -2.53
C SER A 387 -4.65 -30.68 -3.33
N GLU A 388 -3.37 -30.30 -3.38
CA GLU A 388 -2.34 -31.06 -4.11
C GLU A 388 -1.86 -32.31 -3.38
N LEU A 389 -1.86 -32.29 -2.04
CA LEU A 389 -1.48 -33.43 -1.19
C LEU A 389 -2.61 -34.44 -1.00
N CYS A 390 -3.86 -34.06 -1.28
CA CYS A 390 -5.01 -34.95 -1.18
C CYS A 390 -4.92 -36.10 -2.19
N ALA A 391 -5.49 -37.26 -1.85
CA ALA A 391 -5.63 -38.39 -2.77
C ALA A 391 -6.78 -38.17 -3.78
N SER A 392 -6.74 -38.95 -4.86
CA SER A 392 -7.90 -39.10 -5.75
C SER A 392 -9.10 -39.63 -4.95
N PRO A 393 -10.34 -39.14 -5.15
CA PRO A 393 -10.82 -38.26 -6.22
C PRO A 393 -10.78 -36.75 -5.91
N TRP A 394 -10.28 -36.37 -4.74
CA TRP A 394 -10.30 -34.99 -4.22
C TRP A 394 -9.08 -34.16 -4.67
N ARG A 395 -8.01 -34.83 -5.08
CA ARG A 395 -6.76 -34.22 -5.54
C ARG A 395 -6.98 -33.14 -6.60
N GLY A 396 -6.35 -31.99 -6.40
CA GLY A 396 -6.41 -30.85 -7.33
C GLY A 396 -7.76 -30.15 -7.39
N LYS A 397 -8.69 -30.50 -6.48
CA LYS A 397 -9.99 -29.86 -6.37
C LYS A 397 -10.05 -28.96 -5.14
N VAL A 398 -10.84 -27.90 -5.26
CA VAL A 398 -11.20 -27.02 -4.15
C VAL A 398 -12.71 -27.01 -3.99
N LEU A 399 -13.17 -27.03 -2.74
CA LEU A 399 -14.59 -26.93 -2.42
C LEU A 399 -14.96 -25.47 -2.23
N THR A 400 -15.85 -24.95 -3.09
CA THR A 400 -16.23 -23.54 -3.06
C THR A 400 -17.03 -23.18 -1.81
N PHE A 401 -16.66 -22.07 -1.15
CA PHE A 401 -17.38 -21.54 0.01
C PHE A 401 -18.37 -20.45 -0.41
N SER A 402 -19.44 -20.88 -1.09
CA SER A 402 -20.51 -20.01 -1.59
C SER A 402 -21.89 -20.63 -1.31
N ASN A 403 -22.98 -19.96 -1.70
CA ASN A 403 -24.33 -20.54 -1.59
C ASN A 403 -24.52 -21.79 -2.46
N ASN A 404 -23.64 -22.03 -3.45
CA ASN A 404 -23.65 -23.22 -4.29
C ASN A 404 -22.31 -23.93 -4.15
N HIS A 405 -22.23 -24.87 -3.20
CA HIS A 405 -21.02 -25.65 -2.94
C HIS A 405 -20.76 -26.60 -4.09
N ALA A 406 -19.58 -26.50 -4.70
CA ALA A 406 -19.14 -27.38 -5.76
C ALA A 406 -17.64 -27.66 -5.64
N PHE A 407 -17.26 -28.88 -6.02
CA PHE A 407 -15.86 -29.21 -6.25
C PHE A 407 -15.45 -28.66 -7.61
N VAL A 408 -14.42 -27.81 -7.61
CA VAL A 408 -13.88 -27.19 -8.82
C VAL A 408 -12.41 -27.59 -8.95
N ASN A 409 -11.99 -27.97 -10.16
CA ASN A 409 -10.59 -28.26 -10.43
C ASN A 409 -9.79 -26.96 -10.42
N ILE A 410 -8.63 -26.95 -9.77
CA ILE A 410 -7.72 -25.80 -9.78
C ILE A 410 -7.01 -25.78 -11.14
N GLU A 411 -7.16 -24.68 -11.88
CA GLU A 411 -6.54 -24.50 -13.20
C GLU A 411 -5.28 -23.61 -13.11
N GLY A 412 -4.29 -23.88 -13.96
CA GLY A 412 -3.07 -23.09 -14.11
C GLY A 412 -1.81 -23.93 -14.22
N ASP A 413 -0.88 -23.53 -15.11
CA ASP A 413 0.36 -24.26 -15.38
C ASP A 413 1.46 -23.98 -14.34
N ASP A 414 1.46 -22.77 -13.79
CA ASP A 414 2.42 -22.32 -12.77
C ASP A 414 1.72 -21.96 -11.44
N LEU A 415 2.50 -21.77 -10.37
CA LEU A 415 2.01 -21.42 -9.04
C LEU A 415 1.25 -20.10 -9.04
N ALA A 416 1.72 -19.10 -9.79
CA ALA A 416 1.08 -17.78 -9.84
C ALA A 416 -0.34 -17.88 -10.45
N SER A 417 -0.48 -18.65 -11.52
CA SER A 417 -1.73 -18.89 -12.24
C SER A 417 -2.73 -19.66 -11.37
N ARG A 418 -2.27 -20.70 -10.66
CA ARG A 418 -3.10 -21.46 -9.71
C ARG A 418 -3.59 -20.61 -8.53
N ILE A 419 -2.72 -19.74 -8.00
CA ILE A 419 -3.12 -18.80 -6.94
C ILE A 419 -4.10 -17.75 -7.48
N SER A 420 -3.86 -17.23 -8.70
CA SER A 420 -4.79 -16.33 -9.37
C SER A 420 -6.16 -16.95 -9.59
N PHE A 421 -6.21 -18.24 -9.96
CA PHE A 421 -7.45 -19.01 -10.06
C PHE A 421 -8.20 -19.05 -8.72
N LEU A 422 -7.53 -19.41 -7.63
CA LEU A 422 -8.14 -19.43 -6.29
C LEU A 422 -8.67 -18.05 -5.86
N SER A 423 -7.95 -16.97 -6.17
CA SER A 423 -8.38 -15.60 -5.89
C SER A 423 -9.57 -15.15 -6.75
N SER A 424 -9.78 -15.78 -7.91
CA SER A 424 -10.88 -15.47 -8.84
C SER A 424 -12.21 -16.17 -8.49
N LEU A 425 -12.19 -17.11 -7.54
CA LEU A 425 -13.38 -17.88 -7.17
C LEU A 425 -14.55 -16.98 -6.70
N PRO A 426 -15.81 -17.39 -6.95
CA PRO A 426 -16.98 -16.57 -6.64
C PRO A 426 -17.04 -16.17 -5.17
N LYS A 427 -17.24 -14.87 -4.93
CA LYS A 427 -17.27 -14.30 -3.58
C LYS A 427 -18.66 -14.38 -2.95
N GLY A 428 -18.78 -15.09 -1.82
CA GLY A 428 -20.03 -15.21 -1.06
C GLY A 428 -20.38 -13.93 -0.29
N ARG A 429 -21.67 -13.52 -0.27
CA ARG A 429 -22.13 -12.32 0.48
C ARG A 429 -22.59 -12.62 1.93
N LYS A 430 -22.71 -13.89 2.32
CA LYS A 430 -23.16 -14.38 3.63
C LYS A 430 -22.40 -15.65 3.97
N CYS A 431 -22.21 -15.96 5.27
CA CYS A 431 -21.72 -17.28 5.69
C CYS A 431 -22.63 -18.37 5.09
N PRO A 432 -22.12 -19.26 4.22
CA PRO A 432 -22.89 -20.36 3.70
C PRO A 432 -23.28 -21.32 4.84
N LYS A 433 -24.39 -22.04 4.68
CA LYS A 433 -24.86 -22.99 5.67
C LYS A 433 -23.94 -24.20 5.67
N PHE A 434 -23.16 -24.38 6.73
CA PHE A 434 -22.18 -25.47 6.85
C PHE A 434 -22.75 -26.87 6.57
N ILE A 435 -24.03 -27.08 6.88
CA ILE A 435 -24.77 -28.32 6.54
C ILE A 435 -24.68 -28.64 5.04
N GLN A 436 -24.88 -27.65 4.18
CA GLN A 436 -24.89 -27.84 2.72
C GLN A 436 -23.51 -28.23 2.20
N LEU A 437 -22.45 -27.74 2.84
CA LEU A 437 -21.08 -28.12 2.53
C LEU A 437 -20.84 -29.59 2.83
N LEU A 438 -21.29 -30.05 4.00
CA LEU A 438 -21.17 -31.44 4.44
C LEU A 438 -22.04 -32.38 3.60
N ASP A 439 -23.24 -31.94 3.23
CA ASP A 439 -24.11 -32.66 2.31
C ASP A 439 -23.40 -32.86 0.97
N LYS A 440 -22.75 -31.82 0.43
CA LYS A 440 -22.06 -31.93 -0.86
C LYS A 440 -20.90 -32.91 -0.84
N ILE A 441 -20.14 -32.96 0.26
CA ILE A 441 -19.05 -33.94 0.44
C ILE A 441 -19.62 -35.36 0.44
N LEU A 442 -20.68 -35.59 1.22
CA LEU A 442 -21.34 -36.89 1.34
C LEU A 442 -21.96 -37.33 0.01
N GLU A 443 -22.69 -36.46 -0.67
CA GLU A 443 -23.27 -36.69 -1.99
C GLU A 443 -22.18 -37.12 -2.98
N THR A 444 -21.07 -36.37 -3.04
CA THR A 444 -19.96 -36.69 -3.94
C THR A 444 -19.33 -38.05 -3.61
N ALA A 445 -19.23 -38.40 -2.33
CA ALA A 445 -18.71 -39.71 -1.91
C ALA A 445 -19.65 -40.87 -2.29
N ILE A 446 -20.96 -40.68 -2.14
CA ILE A 446 -21.99 -41.64 -2.54
C ILE A 446 -22.00 -41.81 -4.07
N ASP A 447 -22.00 -40.71 -4.81
CA ASP A 447 -22.02 -40.69 -6.28
C ASP A 447 -20.80 -41.44 -6.86
N LEU A 448 -19.64 -41.28 -6.21
CA LEU A 448 -18.39 -41.95 -6.60
C LEU A 448 -18.21 -43.34 -5.99
N LYS A 449 -19.16 -43.82 -5.17
CA LYS A 449 -19.10 -45.11 -4.46
C LYS A 449 -17.77 -45.34 -3.72
N LEU A 450 -17.33 -44.33 -2.97
CA LEU A 450 -16.05 -44.39 -2.27
C LEU A 450 -16.06 -45.41 -1.13
N SER A 451 -14.92 -46.04 -0.86
CA SER A 451 -14.71 -46.71 0.41
C SER A 451 -14.42 -45.67 1.50
N GLN A 452 -14.63 -46.03 2.77
CA GLN A 452 -14.32 -45.17 3.91
C GLN A 452 -12.86 -44.72 3.94
N GLU A 453 -11.94 -45.49 3.35
CA GLU A 453 -10.51 -45.17 3.30
C GLU A 453 -10.20 -43.94 2.42
N TYR A 454 -11.02 -43.68 1.40
CA TYR A 454 -10.88 -42.50 0.52
C TYR A 454 -11.78 -41.33 0.95
N MET A 455 -12.50 -41.48 2.05
CA MET A 455 -13.36 -40.43 2.59
C MET A 455 -12.51 -39.35 3.28
N ILE A 456 -12.96 -38.10 3.18
CA ILE A 456 -12.28 -36.97 3.83
C ILE A 456 -12.31 -37.19 5.35
N GLU A 457 -11.13 -37.24 5.96
CA GLU A 457 -10.97 -37.40 7.41
C GLU A 457 -10.96 -36.05 8.12
N ARG A 458 -10.44 -34.99 7.49
CA ARG A 458 -10.25 -33.69 8.14
C ARG A 458 -10.54 -32.52 7.21
N ILE A 459 -11.31 -31.55 7.72
CA ILE A 459 -11.71 -30.34 7.02
C ILE A 459 -11.13 -29.13 7.76
N PHE A 460 -10.30 -28.36 7.08
CA PHE A 460 -9.75 -27.09 7.57
C PHE A 460 -10.64 -25.94 7.07
N VAL A 461 -11.21 -25.16 7.99
CA VAL A 461 -12.15 -24.09 7.66
C VAL A 461 -11.54 -22.75 8.05
N PHE A 462 -11.30 -21.89 7.06
CA PHE A 462 -10.82 -20.53 7.24
C PHE A 462 -11.99 -19.56 7.10
N ASP A 463 -12.50 -19.08 8.23
CA ASP A 463 -13.69 -18.23 8.33
C ASP A 463 -13.31 -16.83 8.84
N HIS A 464 -13.66 -15.80 8.07
CA HIS A 464 -13.39 -14.42 8.49
C HIS A 464 -14.42 -13.89 9.50
N TRP A 465 -15.69 -14.33 9.39
CA TRP A 465 -16.78 -13.88 10.26
C TRP A 465 -16.80 -14.64 11.59
N GLY A 466 -16.16 -15.82 11.65
CA GLY A 466 -16.00 -16.63 12.85
C GLY A 466 -17.28 -17.31 13.37
N ASN A 467 -18.33 -17.32 12.54
CA ASN A 467 -19.69 -17.74 12.87
C ASN A 467 -20.15 -19.00 12.13
N CYS A 468 -19.32 -19.61 11.29
CA CYS A 468 -19.73 -20.77 10.48
C CYS A 468 -20.14 -22.01 11.31
N PHE A 469 -19.73 -22.06 12.58
CA PHE A 469 -20.04 -23.13 13.52
C PHE A 469 -21.10 -22.74 14.57
N SER A 470 -21.90 -21.67 14.35
CA SER A 470 -23.02 -21.35 15.25
C SER A 470 -24.05 -22.49 15.25
N GLY A 471 -24.39 -23.04 16.43
CA GLY A 471 -25.28 -24.21 16.52
C GLY A 471 -24.63 -25.55 16.16
N TRP A 472 -23.28 -25.62 16.20
CA TRP A 472 -22.51 -26.80 15.79
C TRP A 472 -23.00 -28.11 16.40
N VAL A 473 -23.32 -28.15 17.70
CA VAL A 473 -23.67 -29.40 18.40
C VAL A 473 -24.87 -30.09 17.76
N GLU A 474 -25.95 -29.36 17.51
CA GLU A 474 -27.17 -29.90 16.89
C GLU A 474 -26.95 -30.30 15.43
N ILE A 475 -26.17 -29.49 14.70
CA ILE A 475 -25.82 -29.77 13.30
C ILE A 475 -24.95 -31.02 13.19
N TYR A 476 -23.98 -31.16 14.09
CA TYR A 476 -22.99 -32.22 14.08
C TYR A 476 -23.63 -33.57 14.34
N GLU A 477 -24.48 -33.71 15.37
CA GLU A 477 -25.15 -35.00 15.64
C GLU A 477 -26.04 -35.42 14.46
N LYS A 478 -26.82 -34.48 13.90
CA LYS A 478 -27.66 -34.75 12.73
C LYS A 478 -26.84 -35.22 11.51
N MET A 479 -25.70 -34.59 11.27
CA MET A 479 -24.84 -34.94 10.13
C MET A 479 -24.03 -36.22 10.39
N ARG A 480 -23.61 -36.47 11.63
CA ARG A 480 -22.96 -37.71 12.04
C ARG A 480 -23.87 -38.90 11.74
N GLU A 481 -25.12 -38.87 12.22
CA GLU A 481 -26.09 -39.92 11.93
C GLU A 481 -26.33 -40.11 10.42
N LYS A 482 -26.30 -39.01 9.64
CA LYS A 482 -26.47 -39.06 8.19
C LYS A 482 -25.27 -39.74 7.51
N TYR A 483 -24.05 -39.43 7.94
CA TYR A 483 -22.83 -40.06 7.43
C TYR A 483 -22.80 -41.55 7.79
N GLU A 484 -23.09 -41.89 9.05
CA GLU A 484 -23.09 -43.28 9.53
C GLU A 484 -24.12 -44.14 8.80
N ARG A 485 -25.33 -43.60 8.56
CA ARG A 485 -26.37 -44.28 7.76
C ARG A 485 -25.94 -44.57 6.32
N ASN A 486 -24.98 -43.82 5.78
CA ASN A 486 -24.43 -44.02 4.45
C ASN A 486 -23.09 -44.79 4.48
N GLY A 487 -22.71 -45.36 5.62
CA GLY A 487 -21.50 -46.17 5.76
C GLY A 487 -20.21 -45.37 5.89
N TYR A 488 -20.31 -44.06 6.18
CA TYR A 488 -19.14 -43.19 6.31
C TYR A 488 -18.97 -42.64 7.73
N MET A 489 -17.72 -42.40 8.13
CA MET A 489 -17.41 -41.66 9.36
C MET A 489 -17.44 -40.16 9.10
N MET A 490 -17.94 -39.42 10.09
CA MET A 490 -17.97 -37.96 10.05
C MET A 490 -16.53 -37.39 10.08
N PRO A 491 -16.18 -36.41 9.21
CA PRO A 491 -14.87 -35.78 9.24
C PRO A 491 -14.60 -35.01 10.53
N LYS A 492 -13.34 -34.80 10.87
CA LYS A 492 -12.87 -33.88 11.92
C LYS A 492 -12.71 -32.46 11.39
N PHE A 493 -12.87 -31.46 12.24
CA PHE A 493 -12.86 -30.06 11.85
C PHE A 493 -11.75 -29.28 12.55
N VAL A 494 -11.06 -28.45 11.78
CA VAL A 494 -10.14 -27.44 12.30
C VAL A 494 -10.65 -26.09 11.84
N HIS A 495 -11.21 -25.31 12.76
CA HIS A 495 -11.75 -24.00 12.48
C HIS A 495 -10.73 -22.92 12.86
N TRP A 496 -10.31 -22.14 11.87
CA TRP A 496 -9.39 -21.03 12.03
C TRP A 496 -10.15 -19.71 11.92
N ARG A 497 -10.27 -18.99 13.04
CA ARG A 497 -10.93 -17.68 13.09
C ARG A 497 -9.94 -16.56 12.76
N HIS A 498 -10.29 -15.69 11.82
CA HIS A 498 -9.40 -14.63 11.32
C HIS A 498 -9.22 -13.42 12.26
N HIS A 499 -10.14 -13.18 13.20
CA HIS A 499 -10.06 -12.02 14.08
C HIS A 499 -8.95 -12.20 15.14
N ASP A 500 -7.93 -11.35 15.04
CA ASP A 500 -6.91 -11.02 16.04
C ASP A 500 -5.72 -11.97 16.23
N LEU A 501 -4.86 -12.20 15.24
CA LEU A 501 -3.50 -12.75 15.53
C LEU A 501 -2.63 -11.74 16.32
N SER A 502 -2.98 -11.50 17.59
CA SER A 502 -2.04 -11.09 18.64
C SER A 502 -1.33 -12.33 19.18
N SER A 503 -0.18 -12.12 19.81
CA SER A 503 0.92 -13.07 20.00
C SER A 503 0.62 -14.39 20.74
N ASP A 504 -0.59 -14.61 21.26
CA ASP A 504 -0.96 -15.82 22.01
C ASP A 504 -2.11 -16.58 21.32
N VAL A 505 -1.83 -17.74 20.74
CA VAL A 505 -2.84 -18.60 20.09
C VAL A 505 -3.38 -19.62 21.10
N TYR A 506 -4.71 -19.72 21.23
CA TYR A 506 -5.40 -20.70 22.06
C TYR A 506 -6.10 -21.76 21.21
N PHE A 507 -6.02 -23.00 21.68
CA PHE A 507 -6.72 -24.14 21.11
C PHE A 507 -7.91 -24.49 22.01
N SER A 508 -9.11 -24.58 21.43
CA SER A 508 -10.28 -25.14 22.12
C SER A 508 -10.74 -26.38 21.35
N VAL A 509 -10.88 -27.50 22.06
CA VAL A 509 -11.40 -28.75 21.47
C VAL A 509 -12.82 -28.96 21.99
N LYS A 510 -13.77 -29.10 21.07
CA LYS A 510 -15.19 -29.40 21.34
C LYS A 510 -15.59 -30.61 20.51
N GLY A 511 -15.39 -31.80 21.05
CA GLY A 511 -15.58 -33.05 20.30
C GLY A 511 -14.61 -33.11 19.10
N ASP A 512 -15.16 -33.34 17.91
CA ASP A 512 -14.38 -33.37 16.65
C ASP A 512 -14.08 -31.99 16.04
N LEU A 513 -14.45 -30.89 16.73
CA LEU A 513 -14.13 -29.52 16.34
C LEU A 513 -12.94 -28.99 17.15
N THR A 514 -11.85 -28.66 16.47
CA THR A 514 -10.73 -27.90 17.03
C THR A 514 -10.82 -26.45 16.56
N GLU A 515 -10.99 -25.50 17.48
CA GLU A 515 -11.00 -24.07 17.19
C GLU A 515 -9.66 -23.44 17.54
N ILE A 516 -9.10 -22.69 16.59
CA ILE A 516 -7.88 -21.88 16.75
C ILE A 516 -8.33 -20.42 16.89
N ARG A 517 -8.08 -19.82 18.06
CA ARG A 517 -8.50 -18.46 18.42
C ARG A 517 -7.36 -17.67 19.04
N ALA A 518 -7.46 -16.36 19.06
CA ALA A 518 -6.59 -15.48 19.83
C ALA A 518 -7.30 -14.94 21.07
N PRO A 519 -6.60 -14.33 22.04
CA PRO A 519 -7.22 -13.86 23.26
C PRO A 519 -8.09 -12.66 22.93
N GLU A 520 -9.36 -12.71 23.34
CA GLU A 520 -10.19 -11.52 23.38
C GLU A 520 -9.54 -10.54 24.37
N THR A 521 -8.91 -9.47 23.87
CA THR A 521 -8.54 -8.37 24.75
C THR A 521 -9.80 -7.85 25.42
N SER A 522 -9.79 -7.89 26.75
CA SER A 522 -10.75 -7.33 27.72
C SER A 522 -11.99 -8.17 28.09
N VAL A 523 -11.78 -9.13 29.00
CA VAL A 523 -12.60 -9.20 30.23
C VAL A 523 -11.67 -9.36 31.43
N LYS A 524 -11.44 -8.26 32.16
CA LYS A 524 -11.10 -8.32 33.58
C LYS A 524 -12.26 -9.01 34.27
N LEU A 525 -12.06 -10.24 34.74
CA LEU A 525 -12.88 -10.85 35.78
C LEU A 525 -11.93 -11.51 36.78
N GLU A 526 -11.58 -10.75 37.82
CA GLU A 526 -11.25 -11.30 39.13
C GLU A 526 -12.42 -12.18 39.57
N ILE A 527 -12.23 -13.50 39.64
CA ILE A 527 -13.04 -14.36 40.51
C ILE A 527 -12.14 -15.44 41.13
N SER A 528 -11.71 -15.15 42.35
CA SER A 528 -11.70 -16.04 43.52
C SER A 528 -11.08 -17.44 43.37
N LEU A 529 -9.80 -17.56 43.74
CA LEU A 529 -9.29 -18.77 44.39
C LEU A 529 -10.06 -19.00 45.69
N ARG A 530 -11.11 -19.82 45.66
CA ARG A 530 -11.59 -20.55 46.84
C ARG A 530 -11.09 -21.97 46.73
N THR A 531 -9.98 -22.22 47.40
CA THR A 531 -9.61 -23.55 47.87
C THR A 531 -10.65 -24.00 48.89
N THR A 532 -11.43 -25.03 48.54
CA THR A 532 -12.06 -25.92 49.52
C THR A 532 -11.70 -27.34 49.10
N GLY A 533 -11.05 -28.06 50.02
CA GLY A 533 -10.65 -29.46 49.89
C GLY A 533 -11.83 -30.42 49.77
N PRO A 534 -11.57 -31.73 49.86
CA PRO A 534 -11.04 -32.34 51.09
C PRO A 534 -9.53 -32.52 51.14
#